data_AF-A0A939AKC5-F1
#
_entry.id   AF-A0A939AKC5-F1
#
_cell.length_a   1.000
_cell.length_b   1.000
_cell.length_c   1.000
_cell.angle_alpha   90.00
_cell.angle_beta   90.00
_cell.angle_gamma   90.00
#
_symmetry.space_group_name_H-M   'P 1'
#
loop_
_entity.id
_entity.type
_entity.pdbx_description
1 polymer ?
#
loop_
_entity_poly.entity_id
_entity_poly.type
_entity_poly.pdbx_seq_one_letter_code
_entity_poly.pdbx_strand_id
1 'polypeptide(L)'
;MKQSLILSILIFGLAACTPAQSSEALDVNPLQISTEPVSTSQAVSSPPVDSSEDLLDAFSFLPAPTCNGTLTPTQGEGPYYTPNTPERNSLLEEGMEGEMLILIGYVLDENCQPISGARLDFWQADTNGDYDNLGYTLRGNQYTDAQGRYYLETVLPGLYGSRPIEHIHVKVQAPNGEMLTSQLYFPNQPVENLTVSLQEQTGYWLGIFTFVIR
;
A
#
# COMPACT_ATOMS: atom_id res chain seq x y z
N MET A 1 20.68 -52.99 22.61
CA MET A 1 20.44 -53.62 23.94
C MET A 1 20.53 -52.48 24.95
N LYS A 2 19.54 -52.02 25.72
CA LYS A 2 18.33 -52.57 26.40
C LYS A 2 17.25 -51.45 26.40
N GLN A 3 16.00 -51.68 25.95
CA GLN A 3 14.75 -51.92 26.72
C GLN A 3 14.48 -50.94 27.89
N SER A 4 13.45 -50.06 27.81
CA SER A 4 12.07 -50.15 28.39
C SER A 4 12.05 -49.96 29.93
N LEU A 5 11.09 -49.35 30.65
CA LEU A 5 9.72 -48.86 30.44
C LEU A 5 9.28 -48.04 31.71
N ILE A 6 8.47 -46.99 31.52
CA ILE A 6 7.40 -46.35 32.34
C ILE A 6 7.24 -46.68 33.86
N LEU A 7 7.04 -45.64 34.69
CA LEU A 7 6.05 -45.67 35.79
C LEU A 7 5.50 -44.26 36.14
N SER A 8 4.17 -44.12 36.11
CA SER A 8 3.36 -42.96 36.49
C SER A 8 3.16 -42.84 38.02
N ILE A 9 2.73 -41.67 38.52
CA ILE A 9 1.66 -41.50 39.54
C ILE A 9 1.30 -40.00 39.66
N LEU A 10 0.01 -39.69 39.46
CA LEU A 10 -0.70 -38.47 39.88
C LEU A 10 -1.16 -38.64 41.34
N ILE A 11 -1.08 -37.60 42.19
CA ILE A 11 -2.04 -37.37 43.28
C ILE A 11 -2.31 -35.85 43.47
N PHE A 12 -3.60 -35.55 43.57
CA PHE A 12 -4.28 -34.28 43.84
C PHE A 12 -4.06 -33.70 45.25
N GLY A 13 -4.20 -32.38 45.39
CA GLY A 13 -5.23 -31.85 46.28
C GLY A 13 -4.86 -30.84 47.38
N LEU A 14 -5.56 -29.70 47.30
CA LEU A 14 -6.20 -28.92 48.38
C LEU A 14 -5.45 -27.75 49.06
N ALA A 15 -6.19 -26.65 49.06
CA ALA A 15 -5.92 -25.31 49.57
C ALA A 15 -6.07 -25.19 51.10
N ALA A 16 -5.44 -24.15 51.68
CA ALA A 16 -5.99 -23.46 52.85
C ALA A 16 -5.37 -22.07 53.08
N CYS A 17 -6.25 -21.08 53.22
CA CYS A 17 -6.28 -19.89 54.07
C CYS A 17 -5.01 -19.07 54.43
N THR A 18 -5.13 -17.78 54.14
CA THR A 18 -4.51 -16.61 54.79
C THR A 18 -4.79 -16.51 56.29
N PRO A 19 -3.99 -15.71 57.02
CA PRO A 19 -4.58 -14.49 57.59
C PRO A 19 -3.74 -13.22 57.39
N ALA A 20 -4.44 -12.10 57.51
CA ALA A 20 -4.00 -10.72 57.38
C ALA A 20 -3.38 -10.13 58.67
N GLN A 21 -2.58 -9.07 58.52
CA GLN A 21 -2.40 -7.86 59.36
C GLN A 21 -1.02 -7.25 59.00
N SER A 22 -0.77 -5.94 58.93
CA SER A 22 -1.46 -4.77 59.47
C SER A 22 -1.07 -3.51 58.70
N SER A 23 -2.01 -2.56 58.72
CA SER A 23 -1.98 -1.17 58.29
C SER A 23 -0.81 -0.32 58.82
N GLU A 24 -0.28 0.57 57.98
CA GLU A 24 0.15 1.93 58.35
C GLU A 24 -0.13 2.89 57.19
N ALA A 25 -0.15 4.18 57.51
CA ALA A 25 -1.13 5.16 57.10
C ALA A 25 -0.86 5.86 55.75
N LEU A 26 -1.96 6.45 55.27
CA LEU A 26 -2.10 7.32 54.11
C LEU A 26 -1.19 8.55 54.25
N ASP A 27 -0.34 8.79 53.24
CA ASP A 27 0.21 10.12 52.98
C ASP A 27 -0.38 10.61 51.64
N VAL A 28 -1.46 11.37 51.75
CA VAL A 28 -2.16 11.98 50.63
C VAL A 28 -1.46 13.28 50.26
N ASN A 29 -0.56 13.23 49.28
CA ASN A 29 -0.05 14.44 48.66
C ASN A 29 -1.10 14.99 47.66
N PRO A 30 -1.55 16.25 47.76
CA PRO A 30 -2.57 16.79 46.86
C PRO A 30 -2.07 16.83 45.41
N LEU A 31 -2.95 16.36 44.50
CA LEU A 31 -2.83 16.45 43.05
C LEU A 31 -2.44 17.87 42.61
N GLN A 32 -1.21 18.04 42.13
CA GLN A 32 -0.92 19.09 41.16
C GLN A 32 -1.39 18.61 39.80
N ILE A 33 -2.59 19.07 39.41
CA ILE A 33 -3.08 19.01 38.04
C ILE A 33 -2.20 19.95 37.21
N SER A 34 -1.19 19.42 36.54
CA SER A 34 -0.53 20.12 35.45
C SER A 34 -1.44 20.02 34.23
N THR A 35 -2.07 21.15 33.88
CA THR A 35 -2.76 21.33 32.61
C THR A 35 -1.72 21.46 31.49
N GLU A 36 -1.12 20.35 31.09
CA GLU A 36 -0.43 20.24 29.80
C GLU A 36 -1.49 19.81 28.78
N PRO A 37 -1.69 20.54 27.66
CA PRO A 37 -2.65 20.14 26.66
C PRO A 37 -2.18 18.82 26.03
N VAL A 38 -3.05 17.80 26.11
CA VAL A 38 -2.94 16.58 25.32
C VAL A 38 -2.81 17.01 23.86
N SER A 39 -1.62 16.79 23.29
CA SER A 39 -1.37 16.97 21.86
C SER A 39 -2.21 15.94 21.11
N THR A 40 -3.40 16.37 20.71
CA THR A 40 -4.25 15.69 19.74
C THR A 40 -3.39 15.30 18.53
N SER A 41 -3.24 14.00 18.27
CA SER A 41 -2.71 13.52 17.00
C SER A 41 -3.58 14.10 15.90
N GLN A 42 -3.00 15.00 15.11
CA GLN A 42 -3.67 15.54 13.94
C GLN A 42 -3.88 14.37 12.98
N ALA A 43 -5.15 14.08 12.69
CA ALA A 43 -5.51 13.37 11.48
C ALA A 43 -4.91 14.18 10.33
N VAL A 44 -4.00 13.56 9.59
CA VAL A 44 -3.41 14.17 8.39
C VAL A 44 -4.49 14.13 7.32
N SER A 45 -5.33 15.16 7.28
CA SER A 45 -6.16 15.42 6.12
C SER A 45 -5.26 16.04 5.06
N SER A 46 -4.58 15.21 4.27
CA SER A 46 -3.94 15.69 3.06
C SER A 46 -5.02 16.27 2.14
N PRO A 47 -4.85 17.49 1.59
CA PRO A 47 -5.79 18.03 0.64
C PRO A 47 -5.76 17.20 -0.65
N PRO A 48 -6.87 17.12 -1.40
CA PRO A 48 -6.91 16.41 -2.67
C PRO A 48 -5.96 17.08 -3.69
N VAL A 49 -5.06 16.27 -4.27
CA VAL A 49 -4.02 16.71 -5.21
C VAL A 49 -4.62 16.98 -6.59
N ASP A 50 -4.96 18.23 -6.85
CA ASP A 50 -5.25 18.77 -8.20
C ASP A 50 -4.42 20.03 -8.49
N SER A 51 -3.37 20.29 -7.70
CA SER A 51 -2.48 21.41 -7.97
C SER A 51 -1.39 20.98 -8.96
N SER A 52 -1.23 21.73 -10.04
CA SER A 52 -0.17 21.49 -11.03
C SER A 52 1.22 21.51 -10.41
N GLU A 53 1.40 22.19 -9.28
CA GLU A 53 2.66 22.28 -8.55
C GLU A 53 3.06 20.94 -7.92
N ASP A 54 2.11 20.21 -7.32
CA ASP A 54 2.40 18.91 -6.68
C ASP A 54 2.75 17.83 -7.71
N LEU A 55 2.10 17.87 -8.89
CA LEU A 55 2.46 17.00 -10.01
C LEU A 55 3.88 17.31 -10.54
N LEU A 56 4.24 18.60 -10.62
CA LEU A 56 5.58 19.01 -11.04
C LEU A 56 6.64 18.62 -10.02
N ASP A 57 6.36 18.74 -8.73
CA ASP A 57 7.24 18.32 -7.65
C ASP A 57 7.48 16.81 -7.69
N ALA A 58 6.41 16.00 -7.79
CA ALA A 58 6.54 14.55 -7.91
C ALA A 58 7.37 14.16 -9.13
N PHE A 59 7.14 14.77 -10.30
CA PHE A 59 7.92 14.49 -11.49
C PHE A 59 9.36 15.00 -11.44
N SER A 60 9.71 15.88 -10.51
CA SER A 60 11.12 16.26 -10.27
C SER A 60 11.95 15.08 -9.75
N PHE A 61 11.30 14.11 -9.10
CA PHE A 61 11.92 12.87 -8.64
C PHE A 61 11.92 11.75 -9.69
N LEU A 62 11.25 11.93 -10.84
CA LEU A 62 11.18 10.91 -11.88
C LEU A 62 12.49 10.88 -12.70
N PRO A 63 13.33 9.83 -12.58
CA PRO A 63 14.55 9.74 -13.37
C PRO A 63 14.22 9.53 -14.85
N ALA A 64 15.16 9.83 -15.75
CA ALA A 64 15.02 9.45 -17.14
C ALA A 64 14.75 7.93 -17.27
N PRO A 65 13.83 7.50 -18.15
CA PRO A 65 13.44 6.10 -18.22
C PRO A 65 14.61 5.21 -18.62
N THR A 66 14.82 4.13 -17.88
CA THR A 66 15.72 3.04 -18.29
C THR A 66 14.87 1.95 -18.94
N CYS A 67 15.17 1.61 -20.19
CA CYS A 67 14.45 0.58 -20.92
C CYS A 67 15.39 -0.17 -21.86
N ASN A 68 15.18 -1.48 -21.98
CA ASN A 68 15.91 -2.38 -22.87
C ASN A 68 14.96 -3.13 -23.83
N GLY A 69 13.72 -2.66 -23.97
CA GLY A 69 12.67 -3.28 -24.78
C GLY A 69 12.00 -4.51 -24.15
N THR A 70 12.37 -4.91 -22.93
CA THR A 70 11.70 -6.02 -22.24
C THR A 70 10.29 -5.59 -21.82
N LEU A 71 9.28 -6.25 -22.39
CA LEU A 71 7.87 -6.00 -22.06
C LEU A 71 7.59 -6.29 -20.58
N THR A 72 6.74 -5.47 -19.98
CA THR A 72 6.22 -5.70 -18.63
C THR A 72 5.45 -7.02 -18.60
N PRO A 73 5.78 -7.96 -17.69
CA PRO A 73 5.11 -9.26 -17.64
C PRO A 73 3.60 -9.14 -17.38
N THR A 74 2.81 -9.99 -18.04
CA THR A 74 1.39 -10.17 -17.71
C THR A 74 1.23 -10.90 -16.38
N GLN A 75 0.22 -10.54 -15.61
CA GLN A 75 -0.21 -11.25 -14.39
C GLN A 75 -1.72 -11.50 -14.44
N GLY A 76 -2.21 -12.35 -13.55
CA GLY A 76 -3.65 -12.61 -13.44
C GLY A 76 -4.41 -11.36 -12.99
N GLU A 77 -5.60 -11.14 -13.56
CA GLU A 77 -6.51 -10.06 -13.16
C GLU A 77 -6.97 -10.19 -11.70
N GLY A 78 -7.07 -11.42 -11.20
CA GLY A 78 -7.68 -11.69 -9.90
C GLY A 78 -9.21 -11.53 -9.94
N PRO A 79 -9.89 -11.79 -8.81
CA PRO A 79 -11.35 -11.86 -8.78
C PRO A 79 -12.04 -10.50 -8.58
N TYR A 80 -11.28 -9.43 -8.34
CA TYR A 80 -11.81 -8.14 -7.85
C TYR A 80 -11.71 -7.00 -8.86
N TYR A 81 -11.55 -7.26 -10.15
CA TYR A 81 -11.61 -6.18 -11.15
C TYR A 81 -13.05 -5.68 -11.32
N THR A 82 -13.24 -4.35 -11.42
CA THR A 82 -14.53 -3.71 -11.68
C THR A 82 -14.35 -2.75 -12.87
N PRO A 83 -15.11 -2.90 -13.97
CA PRO A 83 -15.00 -2.02 -15.14
C PRO A 83 -15.62 -0.64 -14.90
N ASN A 84 -15.40 0.28 -15.86
CA ASN A 84 -15.93 1.65 -15.85
C ASN A 84 -15.49 2.47 -14.64
N THR A 85 -14.23 2.31 -14.22
CA THR A 85 -13.65 3.10 -13.14
C THR A 85 -13.70 4.60 -13.45
N PRO A 86 -13.79 5.48 -12.45
CA PRO A 86 -13.74 6.93 -12.67
C PRO A 86 -12.37 7.34 -13.21
N GLU A 87 -12.34 8.38 -14.06
CA GLU A 87 -11.09 9.02 -14.46
C GLU A 87 -10.57 9.88 -13.29
N ARG A 88 -9.50 9.44 -12.65
CA ARG A 88 -8.84 10.11 -11.52
C ARG A 88 -7.43 9.59 -11.33
N ASN A 89 -6.53 10.47 -10.91
CA ASN A 89 -5.14 10.16 -10.57
C ASN A 89 -4.91 10.05 -9.06
N SER A 90 -5.82 10.55 -8.23
CA SER A 90 -5.87 10.28 -6.78
C SER A 90 -6.98 9.29 -6.45
N LEU A 91 -6.61 8.23 -5.76
CA LEU A 91 -7.51 7.19 -5.25
C LEU A 91 -7.90 7.41 -3.80
N LEU A 92 -7.34 8.44 -3.16
CA LEU A 92 -7.61 8.76 -1.76
C LEU A 92 -9.02 9.32 -1.60
N GLU A 93 -9.63 8.99 -0.46
CA GLU A 93 -10.94 9.49 -0.04
C GLU A 93 -10.83 10.01 1.39
N GLU A 94 -11.72 10.92 1.79
CA GLU A 94 -11.66 11.56 3.11
C GLU A 94 -11.73 10.52 4.24
N GLY A 95 -10.79 10.59 5.18
CA GLY A 95 -10.72 9.68 6.33
C GLY A 95 -10.12 8.30 6.02
N MET A 96 -9.56 8.08 4.82
CA MET A 96 -8.85 6.86 4.48
C MET A 96 -7.61 6.65 5.36
N GLU A 97 -7.44 5.44 5.88
CA GLU A 97 -6.27 5.04 6.65
C GLU A 97 -5.19 4.43 5.75
N GLY A 98 -3.94 4.47 6.21
CA GLY A 98 -2.80 3.85 5.54
C GLY A 98 -1.66 4.83 5.28
N GLU A 99 -0.49 4.29 4.99
CA GLU A 99 0.66 5.08 4.57
C GLU A 99 0.46 5.55 3.12
N MET A 100 0.57 6.86 2.89
CA MET A 100 0.41 7.44 1.57
C MET A 100 1.51 6.96 0.62
N LEU A 101 1.12 6.65 -0.62
CA LEU A 101 1.99 6.29 -1.73
C LEU A 101 1.70 7.22 -2.91
N ILE A 102 2.74 7.89 -3.39
CA ILE A 102 2.74 8.55 -4.70
C ILE A 102 3.52 7.63 -5.65
N LEU A 103 2.84 7.01 -6.61
CA LEU A 103 3.42 6.16 -7.64
C LEU A 103 3.49 6.93 -8.97
N ILE A 104 4.71 7.17 -9.43
CA ILE A 104 4.99 7.84 -10.70
C ILE A 104 5.76 6.93 -11.65
N GLY A 105 5.76 7.27 -12.92
CA GLY A 105 6.42 6.44 -13.89
C GLY A 105 6.22 6.83 -15.34
N TYR A 106 6.64 5.94 -16.22
CA TYR A 106 6.42 6.04 -17.66
C TYR A 106 5.64 4.83 -18.19
N VAL A 107 4.95 5.03 -19.30
CA VAL A 107 4.56 3.97 -20.23
C VAL A 107 5.35 4.15 -21.53
N LEU A 108 6.12 3.13 -21.89
CA LEU A 108 6.98 3.11 -23.06
C LEU A 108 6.58 1.98 -24.00
N ASP A 109 6.98 2.08 -25.26
CA ASP A 109 6.96 0.97 -26.21
C ASP A 109 8.25 0.11 -26.13
N GLU A 110 8.30 -0.98 -26.89
CA GLU A 110 9.47 -1.88 -26.99
C GLU A 110 10.73 -1.22 -27.58
N ASN A 111 10.60 -0.05 -28.22
CA ASN A 111 11.69 0.80 -28.71
C ASN A 111 12.08 1.88 -27.68
N CYS A 112 11.57 1.77 -26.45
CA CYS A 112 11.81 2.69 -25.35
C CYS A 112 11.34 4.12 -25.65
N GLN A 113 10.34 4.29 -26.50
CA GLN A 113 9.69 5.57 -26.78
C GLN A 113 8.50 5.77 -25.87
N PRO A 114 8.29 6.99 -25.34
CA PRO A 114 7.13 7.28 -24.50
C PRO A 114 5.83 7.18 -25.30
N ILE A 115 4.82 6.53 -24.72
CA ILE A 115 3.49 6.42 -25.29
C ILE A 115 2.61 7.48 -24.65
N SER A 116 2.25 8.50 -25.44
CA SER A 116 1.26 9.51 -25.04
C SER A 116 -0.16 8.95 -25.11
N GLY A 117 -1.00 9.30 -24.13
CA GLY A 117 -2.40 8.88 -24.08
C GLY A 117 -2.61 7.38 -23.82
N ALA A 118 -1.61 6.67 -23.31
CA ALA A 118 -1.79 5.30 -22.83
C ALA A 118 -2.72 5.32 -21.62
N ARG A 119 -3.74 4.45 -21.61
CA ARG A 119 -4.66 4.30 -20.49
C ARG A 119 -4.02 3.43 -19.41
N LEU A 120 -4.06 3.88 -18.16
CA LEU A 120 -3.78 3.07 -16.98
C LEU A 120 -5.05 2.98 -16.13
N ASP A 121 -5.39 1.79 -15.65
CA ASP A 121 -6.56 1.53 -14.82
C ASP A 121 -6.14 0.69 -13.62
N PHE A 122 -6.09 1.35 -12.47
CA PHE A 122 -5.56 0.82 -11.22
C PHE A 122 -6.68 0.35 -10.31
N TRP A 123 -6.43 -0.75 -9.60
CA TRP A 123 -7.24 -1.17 -8.46
C TRP A 123 -6.39 -1.90 -7.42
N GLN A 124 -6.76 -1.77 -6.15
CA GLN A 124 -6.06 -2.41 -5.06
C GLN A 124 -6.99 -2.65 -3.86
N ALA A 125 -6.50 -3.40 -2.88
CA ALA A 125 -7.05 -3.42 -1.54
C ALA A 125 -6.66 -2.16 -0.77
N ASP A 126 -7.39 -1.87 0.31
CA ASP A 126 -6.98 -0.91 1.33
C ASP A 126 -5.79 -1.43 2.17
N THR A 127 -5.36 -0.63 3.15
CA THR A 127 -4.24 -0.96 4.05
C THR A 127 -4.51 -2.21 4.92
N ASN A 128 -5.77 -2.62 5.08
CA ASN A 128 -6.17 -3.83 5.81
C ASN A 128 -6.28 -5.06 4.91
N GLY A 129 -6.16 -4.90 3.59
CA GLY A 129 -6.27 -5.98 2.62
C GLY A 129 -7.67 -6.20 2.07
N ASP A 130 -8.61 -5.27 2.32
CA ASP A 130 -10.00 -5.39 1.87
C ASP A 130 -10.23 -4.65 0.54
N TYR A 131 -10.94 -5.31 -0.39
CA TYR A 131 -11.37 -4.70 -1.66
C TYR A 131 -12.80 -4.17 -1.55
N ASP A 132 -13.04 -2.95 -2.03
CA ASP A 132 -14.38 -2.47 -2.30
C ASP A 132 -14.97 -3.20 -3.53
N ASN A 133 -16.06 -3.93 -3.31
CA ASN A 133 -16.79 -4.67 -4.35
C ASN A 133 -18.16 -4.07 -4.67
N LEU A 134 -18.51 -2.92 -4.06
CA LEU A 134 -19.79 -2.24 -4.23
C LEU A 134 -19.62 -0.89 -4.96
N GLY A 135 -18.48 -0.23 -4.77
CA GLY A 135 -18.18 1.06 -5.37
C GLY A 135 -16.83 1.07 -6.10
N TYR A 136 -16.20 2.24 -6.05
CA TYR A 136 -14.93 2.51 -6.73
C TYR A 136 -13.81 2.93 -5.78
N THR A 137 -13.95 2.76 -4.46
CA THR A 137 -12.88 3.11 -3.52
C THR A 137 -11.60 2.36 -3.89
N LEU A 138 -10.47 3.09 -3.96
CA LEU A 138 -9.18 2.58 -4.44
C LEU A 138 -9.19 1.99 -5.87
N ARG A 139 -10.04 2.55 -6.74
CA ARG A 139 -10.12 2.26 -8.17
C ARG A 139 -10.16 3.54 -9.00
N GLY A 140 -9.46 3.57 -10.12
CA GLY A 140 -9.45 4.73 -11.00
C GLY A 140 -8.60 4.50 -12.25
N ASN A 141 -8.93 5.23 -13.30
CA ASN A 141 -8.13 5.25 -14.52
C ASN A 141 -7.66 6.66 -14.87
N GLN A 142 -6.62 6.70 -15.70
CA GLN A 142 -5.97 7.92 -16.14
C GLN A 142 -5.27 7.66 -17.47
N TYR A 143 -4.74 8.72 -18.06
CA TYR A 143 -3.99 8.66 -19.31
C TYR A 143 -2.61 9.28 -19.12
N THR A 144 -1.61 8.70 -19.78
CA THR A 144 -0.27 9.28 -19.79
C THR A 144 -0.25 10.62 -20.51
N ASP A 145 0.65 11.50 -20.05
CA ASP A 145 0.90 12.78 -20.71
C ASP A 145 1.72 12.63 -22.02
N ALA A 146 2.06 13.77 -22.64
CA ALA A 146 2.84 13.79 -23.88
C ALA A 146 4.27 13.23 -23.76
N GLN A 147 4.79 13.06 -22.54
CA GLN A 147 6.07 12.43 -22.24
C GLN A 147 5.89 10.97 -21.79
N GLY A 148 4.68 10.42 -21.89
CA GLY A 148 4.37 9.06 -21.45
C GLY A 148 4.32 8.91 -19.93
N ARG A 149 4.27 9.99 -19.16
CA ARG A 149 4.29 9.94 -17.69
C ARG A 149 2.92 9.69 -17.12
N TYR A 150 2.85 9.00 -15.99
CA TYR A 150 1.65 8.83 -15.18
C TYR A 150 1.92 9.19 -13.71
N TYR A 151 0.85 9.50 -12.98
CA TYR A 151 0.89 9.85 -11.56
C TYR A 151 -0.28 9.19 -10.84
N LEU A 152 -0.02 8.49 -9.75
CA LEU A 152 -1.05 7.86 -8.93
C LEU A 152 -0.82 8.23 -7.46
N GLU A 153 -1.80 8.84 -6.83
CA GLU A 153 -1.83 9.02 -5.37
C GLU A 153 -2.77 7.98 -4.76
N THR A 154 -2.27 7.22 -3.79
CA THR A 154 -2.99 6.10 -3.15
C THR A 154 -2.39 5.82 -1.76
N VAL A 155 -2.77 4.72 -1.13
CA VAL A 155 -2.12 4.16 0.07
C VAL A 155 -1.38 2.87 -0.25
N LEU A 156 -0.39 2.50 0.56
CA LEU A 156 0.19 1.16 0.52
C LEU A 156 -0.89 0.10 0.84
N PRO A 157 -1.11 -0.90 -0.04
CA PRO A 157 -2.11 -1.93 0.18
C PRO A 157 -1.65 -2.92 1.24
N GLY A 158 -2.61 -3.44 2.01
CA GLY A 158 -2.41 -4.57 2.90
C GLY A 158 -2.43 -5.91 2.19
N LEU A 159 -2.17 -6.98 2.95
CA LEU A 159 -2.26 -8.35 2.47
C LEU A 159 -3.73 -8.79 2.36
N TYR A 160 -4.18 -9.18 1.16
CA TYR A 160 -5.53 -9.74 1.02
C TYR A 160 -5.55 -11.26 1.15
N GLY A 161 -6.46 -11.75 1.99
CA GLY A 161 -6.75 -13.18 2.14
C GLY A 161 -5.51 -14.02 2.48
N SER A 162 -5.29 -15.11 1.74
CA SER A 162 -4.15 -16.00 1.94
C SER A 162 -2.94 -15.66 1.06
N ARG A 163 -2.98 -14.56 0.30
CA ARG A 163 -1.84 -14.17 -0.53
C ARG A 163 -0.78 -13.52 0.37
N PRO A 164 0.43 -14.08 0.44
CA PRO A 164 1.46 -13.54 1.32
C PRO A 164 2.20 -12.38 0.64
N ILE A 165 1.55 -11.60 -0.24
CA ILE A 165 2.23 -10.54 -1.00
C ILE A 165 1.31 -9.34 -1.28
N GLU A 166 1.80 -8.15 -0.94
CA GLU A 166 1.18 -6.85 -1.21
C GLU A 166 1.32 -6.51 -2.70
N HIS A 167 0.28 -5.95 -3.31
CA HIS A 167 0.32 -5.59 -4.72
C HIS A 167 -0.74 -4.57 -5.10
N ILE A 168 -0.44 -3.82 -6.15
CA ILE A 168 -1.38 -2.96 -6.87
C ILE A 168 -1.66 -3.61 -8.22
N HIS A 169 -2.92 -3.79 -8.57
CA HIS A 169 -3.28 -4.25 -9.90
C HIS A 169 -3.35 -3.10 -10.90
N VAL A 170 -3.06 -3.40 -12.16
CA VAL A 170 -3.13 -2.42 -13.23
C VAL A 170 -3.50 -3.08 -14.56
N LYS A 171 -4.32 -2.38 -15.34
CA LYS A 171 -4.43 -2.59 -16.79
C LYS A 171 -3.79 -1.41 -17.49
N VAL A 172 -2.93 -1.69 -18.48
CA VAL A 172 -2.24 -0.67 -19.28
C VAL A 172 -2.53 -0.92 -20.76
N GLN A 173 -2.89 0.12 -21.50
CA GLN A 173 -3.23 0.00 -22.91
C GLN A 173 -2.78 1.24 -23.70
N ALA A 174 -1.95 1.04 -24.73
CA ALA A 174 -1.65 2.09 -25.70
C ALA A 174 -2.92 2.50 -26.49
N PRO A 175 -2.99 3.71 -27.07
CA PRO A 175 -4.10 4.08 -27.94
C PRO A 175 -4.33 3.05 -29.05
N ASN A 176 -5.48 2.37 -29.02
CA ASN A 176 -5.85 1.26 -29.93
C ASN A 176 -4.95 0.01 -29.85
N GLY A 177 -4.12 -0.11 -28.81
CA GLY A 177 -3.21 -1.24 -28.60
C GLY A 177 -3.84 -2.40 -27.83
N GLU A 178 -3.04 -3.45 -27.63
CA GLU A 178 -3.42 -4.57 -26.77
C GLU A 178 -3.45 -4.15 -25.30
N MET A 179 -4.38 -4.73 -24.54
CA MET A 179 -4.47 -4.48 -23.10
C MET A 179 -3.52 -5.41 -22.34
N LEU A 180 -2.53 -4.84 -21.67
CA LEU A 180 -1.76 -5.53 -20.63
C LEU A 180 -2.59 -5.57 -19.34
N THR A 181 -2.70 -6.74 -18.71
CA THR A 181 -3.13 -6.86 -17.31
C THR A 181 -1.93 -7.33 -16.49
N SER A 182 -1.62 -6.61 -15.40
CA SER A 182 -0.45 -6.91 -14.57
C SER A 182 -0.68 -6.57 -13.10
N GLN A 183 0.36 -6.78 -12.28
CA GLN A 183 0.42 -6.47 -10.86
C GLN A 183 1.79 -5.85 -10.57
N LEU A 184 1.80 -4.83 -9.72
CA LEU A 184 3.01 -4.22 -9.16
C LEU A 184 3.22 -4.72 -7.74
N TYR A 185 4.48 -5.01 -7.38
CA TYR A 185 4.88 -5.54 -6.08
C TYR A 185 5.91 -4.63 -5.40
N PHE A 186 6.20 -4.89 -4.13
CA PHE A 186 7.03 -4.02 -3.29
C PHE A 186 8.38 -4.65 -2.93
N PRO A 187 9.41 -3.85 -2.56
CA PRO A 187 10.77 -4.34 -2.36
C PRO A 187 10.96 -5.36 -1.23
N ASN A 188 10.05 -5.43 -0.27
CA ASN A 188 10.04 -6.45 0.79
C ASN A 188 9.87 -7.87 0.21
N GLN A 189 9.19 -7.98 -0.93
CA GLN A 189 8.87 -9.24 -1.60
C GLN A 189 8.96 -9.07 -3.13
N PRO A 190 10.19 -8.97 -3.67
CA PRO A 190 10.39 -8.57 -5.04
C PRO A 190 9.94 -9.64 -6.03
N VAL A 191 9.31 -9.18 -7.11
CA VAL A 191 8.98 -9.95 -8.31
C VAL A 191 9.71 -9.33 -9.51
N GLU A 192 10.41 -10.18 -10.26
CA GLU A 192 11.24 -9.76 -11.39
C GLU A 192 10.45 -8.92 -12.40
N ASN A 193 10.97 -7.75 -12.76
CA ASN A 193 10.37 -6.78 -13.69
C ASN A 193 8.98 -6.25 -13.29
N LEU A 194 8.54 -6.46 -12.04
CA LEU A 194 7.25 -5.99 -11.52
C LEU A 194 7.37 -5.33 -10.14
N THR A 195 8.59 -5.12 -9.64
CA THR A 195 8.82 -4.48 -8.33
C THR A 195 8.96 -2.98 -8.49
N VAL A 196 8.18 -2.22 -7.72
CA VAL A 196 8.26 -0.76 -7.61
C VAL A 196 9.55 -0.38 -6.89
N SER A 197 10.26 0.63 -7.41
CA SER A 197 11.33 1.28 -6.63
C SER A 197 10.68 2.19 -5.60
N LEU A 198 10.96 1.97 -4.31
CA LEU A 198 10.32 2.69 -3.22
C LEU A 198 11.33 3.57 -2.48
N GLN A 199 10.97 4.82 -2.23
CA GLN A 199 11.79 5.80 -1.50
C GLN A 199 10.93 6.47 -0.44
N GLU A 200 11.45 6.59 0.77
CA GLU A 200 10.75 7.30 1.84
C GLU A 200 10.88 8.82 1.63
N GLN A 201 9.76 9.52 1.71
CA GLN A 201 9.68 10.98 1.73
C GLN A 201 9.03 11.42 3.05
N THR A 202 9.13 12.70 3.38
CA THR A 202 8.47 13.21 4.59
C THR A 202 6.95 13.14 4.42
N GLY A 203 6.32 12.16 5.06
CA GLY A 203 4.86 12.00 5.10
C GLY A 203 4.26 11.08 4.02
N TYR A 204 5.06 10.53 3.11
CA TYR A 204 4.59 9.60 2.09
C TYR A 204 5.74 8.72 1.55
N TRP A 205 5.39 7.63 0.88
CA TRP A 205 6.30 6.83 0.08
C TRP A 205 6.24 7.28 -1.40
N LEU A 206 7.40 7.45 -2.01
CA LEU A 206 7.53 7.66 -3.44
C LEU A 206 7.83 6.31 -4.12
N GLY A 207 6.90 5.85 -4.96
CA GLY A 207 7.05 4.70 -5.83
C GLY A 207 7.41 5.13 -7.26
N ILE A 208 8.35 4.43 -7.88
CA ILE A 208 8.73 4.63 -9.28
C ILE A 208 8.65 3.30 -10.03
N PHE A 209 7.91 3.27 -11.14
CA PHE A 209 7.82 2.10 -12.02
C PHE A 209 7.70 2.50 -13.49
N THR A 210 8.28 1.73 -14.41
CA THR A 210 8.14 1.97 -15.85
C THR A 210 7.48 0.78 -16.51
N PHE A 211 6.36 1.02 -17.19
CA PHE A 211 5.71 0.02 -18.04
C PHE A 211 6.34 0.04 -19.43
N VAL A 212 6.54 -1.15 -19.99
CA VAL A 212 6.93 -1.35 -21.39
C VAL A 212 5.88 -2.24 -22.03
N ILE A 213 5.16 -1.73 -23.02
CA ILE A 213 4.03 -2.41 -23.67
C ILE A 213 4.22 -2.46 -25.19
N ARG A 214 3.32 -3.20 -25.87
CA ARG A 214 3.25 -3.23 -27.34
C ARG A 214 2.38 -2.12 -27.89
#